data_AF-A0A7R9WBK4-F1
#
_entry.id   AF-A0A7R9WBK4-F1
#
_cell.length_a   1.000
_cell.length_b   1.000
_cell.length_c   1.000
_cell.angle_alpha   90.00
_cell.angle_beta   90.00
_cell.angle_gamma   90.00
#
_symmetry.space_group_name_H-M   'P 1'
#
loop_
_entity.id
_entity.type
_entity.pdbx_description
1 polymer ?
#
loop_
_entity_poly.entity_id
_entity_poly.type
_entity_poly.pdbx_seq_one_letter_code
_entity_poly.pdbx_strand_id
1 'polypeptide(L)'
;EYHGVKYTPLAIQAAAKLSDRYINDRYLPDKAIDLLDESGSMVRMMDDGTEDAEIFVTDDTIAQVVSELSGVPVGRLDTGEKARLRSLESEMSKRVIGQDRAVRSVAKSIRRARAGLRDGRRPVASFLFCGPTGVGKTELCKALADTYYGREKDMIRIDMSEYMERHTTSRLVGSPPGYVGYDEGGQLTEAVRRKPHSVVLLDELEKAHPDVLNILLQIMDEGQLTDGKGR
;
A
#
# COMPACT_ATOMS: atom_id res chain seq x y z
N GLU A 1 -22.08 25.21 -1.64
CA GLU A 1 -22.22 26.54 -1.04
C GLU A 1 -21.24 26.82 0.09
N TYR A 2 -20.98 25.88 1.02
CA TYR A 2 -20.13 26.12 2.21
C TYR A 2 -18.69 26.62 1.91
N HIS A 3 -18.00 26.07 0.90
CA HIS A 3 -16.61 26.45 0.56
C HIS A 3 -16.47 27.39 -0.64
N GLY A 4 -17.58 27.78 -1.29
CA GLY A 4 -17.52 28.52 -2.57
C GLY A 4 -16.91 27.73 -3.73
N VAL A 5 -16.78 26.41 -3.63
CA VAL A 5 -16.25 25.51 -4.68
C VAL A 5 -17.36 24.70 -5.35
N LYS A 6 -17.11 24.23 -6.58
CA LYS A 6 -17.96 23.30 -7.31
C LYS A 6 -17.31 21.92 -7.38
N TYR A 7 -18.08 20.87 -7.13
CA TYR A 7 -17.61 19.49 -7.24
C TYR A 7 -17.96 18.92 -8.61
N THR A 8 -16.96 18.37 -9.30
CA THR A 8 -17.21 17.67 -10.55
C THR A 8 -17.90 16.31 -10.29
N PRO A 9 -18.69 15.77 -11.24
CA PRO A 9 -19.28 14.44 -11.09
C PRO A 9 -18.22 13.34 -10.85
N LEU A 10 -17.04 13.49 -11.46
CA LEU A 10 -15.92 12.57 -11.26
C LEU A 10 -15.36 12.66 -9.84
N ALA A 11 -15.30 13.85 -9.24
CA ALA A 11 -14.87 14.01 -7.85
C ALA A 11 -15.81 13.26 -6.88
N ILE A 12 -17.12 13.34 -7.07
CA ILE A 12 -18.09 12.63 -6.22
C ILE A 12 -17.91 11.11 -6.35
N GLN A 13 -17.75 10.59 -7.58
CA GLN A 13 -17.49 9.17 -7.79
C GLN A 13 -16.14 8.73 -7.20
N ALA A 14 -15.11 9.57 -7.35
CA ALA A 14 -13.79 9.30 -6.80
C ALA A 14 -13.82 9.30 -5.27
N ALA A 15 -14.55 10.22 -4.64
CA ALA A 15 -14.71 10.28 -3.19
C ALA A 15 -15.31 8.97 -2.65
N ALA A 16 -16.38 8.47 -3.26
CA ALA A 16 -16.98 7.20 -2.88
C ALA A 16 -16.02 6.02 -3.09
N LYS A 17 -15.41 5.90 -4.28
CA LYS A 17 -14.55 4.76 -4.64
C LYS A 17 -13.22 4.72 -3.86
N LEU A 18 -12.58 5.87 -3.67
CA LEU A 18 -11.26 5.95 -3.04
C LEU A 18 -11.37 5.90 -1.51
N SER A 19 -12.38 6.54 -0.91
CA SER A 19 -12.61 6.41 0.53
C SER A 19 -12.98 4.97 0.91
N ASP A 20 -13.78 4.28 0.09
CA ASP A 20 -14.09 2.86 0.30
C ASP A 20 -12.83 1.99 0.38
N ARG A 21 -11.89 2.25 -0.54
CA ARG A 21 -10.73 1.40 -0.74
C ARG A 21 -9.54 1.69 0.16
N TYR A 22 -9.31 2.96 0.51
CA TYR A 22 -8.07 3.39 1.18
C TYR A 22 -8.30 3.88 2.61
N ILE A 23 -9.54 4.20 2.98
CA ILE A 23 -9.89 4.68 4.32
C ILE A 23 -10.70 3.58 5.01
N ASN A 24 -10.01 2.71 5.75
CA ASN A 24 -10.56 1.47 6.32
C ASN A 24 -11.01 1.60 7.78
N ASP A 25 -10.75 2.73 8.43
CA ASP A 25 -11.10 3.03 9.82
C ASP A 25 -12.46 3.74 9.96
N ARG A 26 -13.13 4.05 8.85
CA ARG A 26 -14.43 4.71 8.78
C ARG A 26 -15.40 4.00 7.82
N TYR A 27 -16.69 4.29 7.98
CA TYR A 27 -17.76 3.68 7.20
C TYR A 27 -18.35 4.66 6.18
N LEU A 28 -18.83 4.15 5.05
CA LEU A 28 -19.65 4.92 4.12
C LEU A 28 -21.04 5.20 4.73
N PRO A 29 -21.69 6.32 4.38
CA PRO A 29 -21.24 7.36 3.44
C PRO A 29 -20.33 8.44 4.05
N ASP A 30 -20.17 8.44 5.37
CA ASP A 30 -19.50 9.49 6.15
C ASP A 30 -18.10 9.85 5.62
N LYS A 31 -17.24 8.83 5.47
CA LYS A 31 -15.87 9.02 4.95
C LYS A 31 -15.78 9.62 3.54
N ALA A 32 -16.80 9.46 2.71
CA ALA A 32 -16.82 10.06 1.38
C ALA A 32 -17.23 11.53 1.45
N ILE A 33 -18.10 11.89 2.38
CA ILE A 33 -18.53 13.28 2.62
C ILE A 33 -17.38 14.07 3.23
N ASP A 34 -16.72 13.52 4.25
CA ASP A 34 -15.53 14.11 4.86
C ASP A 34 -14.45 14.43 3.81
N LEU A 35 -14.21 13.47 2.90
CA LEU A 35 -13.20 13.63 1.87
C LEU A 35 -13.54 14.74 0.86
N LEU A 36 -14.83 14.92 0.54
CA LEU A 36 -15.29 16.04 -0.27
C LEU A 36 -15.07 17.36 0.47
N ASP A 37 -15.39 17.41 1.75
CA ASP A 37 -15.25 18.61 2.58
C ASP A 37 -13.79 19.07 2.72
N GLU A 38 -12.90 18.12 3.01
CA GLU A 38 -11.45 18.35 3.11
C GLU A 38 -10.86 18.78 1.77
N SER A 39 -11.29 18.15 0.67
CA SER A 39 -10.88 18.54 -0.68
C SER A 39 -11.36 19.95 -1.05
N GLY A 40 -12.59 20.31 -0.66
CA GLY A 40 -13.13 21.65 -0.87
C GLY A 40 -12.34 22.71 -0.11
N SER A 41 -12.01 22.42 1.15
CA SER A 41 -11.17 23.28 2.00
C SER A 41 -9.76 23.45 1.41
N MET A 42 -9.13 22.36 0.98
CA MET A 42 -7.78 22.37 0.40
C MET A 42 -7.70 23.27 -0.84
N VAL A 43 -8.61 23.10 -1.81
CA VAL A 43 -8.57 23.91 -3.04
C VAL A 43 -8.87 25.39 -2.73
N ARG A 44 -9.75 25.67 -1.77
CA ARG A 44 -10.05 27.04 -1.35
C ARG A 44 -8.84 27.73 -0.68
N MET A 45 -8.01 26.98 0.04
CA MET A 45 -6.77 27.51 0.63
C MET A 45 -5.67 27.77 -0.41
N MET A 46 -5.66 27.02 -1.51
CA MET A 46 -4.70 27.17 -2.60
C MET A 46 -5.08 28.28 -3.59
N ASP A 47 -6.27 28.86 -3.46
CA ASP A 47 -6.72 29.95 -4.31
C ASP A 47 -6.10 31.26 -3.84
N ASP A 48 -5.29 31.88 -4.70
CA ASP A 48 -4.57 33.14 -4.43
C ASP A 48 -5.46 34.38 -4.53
N GLY A 49 -6.79 34.22 -4.60
CA GLY A 49 -7.76 35.32 -4.56
C GLY A 49 -7.93 36.06 -5.89
N THR A 50 -7.68 35.39 -7.02
CA THR A 50 -8.11 35.91 -8.33
C THR A 50 -9.63 35.96 -8.38
N GLU A 51 -10.17 37.16 -8.14
CA GLU A 51 -11.60 37.42 -8.25
C GLU A 51 -12.09 37.01 -9.66
N ASP A 52 -13.15 36.19 -9.68
CA ASP A 52 -13.89 35.67 -10.86
C ASP A 52 -13.55 34.28 -11.42
N ALA A 53 -12.59 33.52 -10.89
CA ALA A 53 -12.39 32.13 -11.30
C ALA A 53 -13.30 31.14 -10.53
N GLU A 54 -14.09 30.34 -11.24
CA GLU A 54 -14.81 29.22 -10.61
C GLU A 54 -13.83 28.13 -10.17
N ILE A 55 -13.84 27.81 -8.88
CA ILE A 55 -12.96 26.82 -8.27
C ILE A 55 -13.62 25.44 -8.33
N PHE A 56 -12.93 24.46 -8.92
CA PHE A 56 -13.44 23.09 -9.06
C PHE A 56 -12.65 22.09 -8.23
N VAL A 57 -13.37 21.23 -7.52
CA VAL A 57 -12.85 20.00 -6.95
C VAL A 57 -12.97 18.89 -7.99
N THR A 58 -11.82 18.31 -8.35
CA THR A 58 -11.69 17.27 -9.38
C THR A 58 -11.36 15.92 -8.75
N ASP A 59 -11.42 14.85 -9.53
CA ASP A 59 -10.96 13.52 -9.09
C ASP A 59 -9.47 13.49 -8.72
N ASP A 60 -8.64 14.32 -9.36
CA ASP A 60 -7.23 14.48 -9.00
C ASP A 60 -7.09 15.14 -7.61
N THR A 61 -7.94 16.12 -7.29
CA THR A 61 -8.00 16.75 -5.95
C THR A 61 -8.32 15.71 -4.86
N ILE A 62 -9.35 14.89 -5.11
CA ILE A 62 -9.77 13.81 -4.22
C ILE A 62 -8.62 12.80 -4.03
N ALA A 63 -7.95 12.41 -5.12
CA ALA A 63 -6.82 11.50 -5.07
C ALA A 63 -5.64 12.06 -4.26
N GLN A 64 -5.38 13.36 -4.35
CA GLN A 64 -4.35 14.01 -3.54
C GLN A 64 -4.65 13.88 -2.05
N VAL A 65 -5.86 14.29 -1.61
CA VAL A 65 -6.26 14.20 -0.19
C VAL A 65 -6.23 12.75 0.31
N VAL A 66 -6.73 11.80 -0.48
CA VAL A 66 -6.65 10.36 -0.11
C VAL A 66 -5.19 9.91 0.04
N SER A 67 -4.28 10.39 -0.81
CA SER A 67 -2.87 10.02 -0.74
C SER A 67 -2.22 10.55 0.54
N GLU A 68 -2.57 11.76 0.94
CA GLU A 68 -2.09 12.39 2.18
C GLU A 68 -2.63 11.67 3.42
N LEU A 69 -3.93 11.35 3.45
CA LEU A 69 -4.56 10.65 4.57
C LEU A 69 -4.10 9.19 4.72
N SER A 70 -4.03 8.46 3.61
CA SER A 70 -3.72 7.02 3.62
C SER A 70 -2.23 6.72 3.58
N GLY A 71 -1.39 7.68 3.18
CA GLY A 71 0.01 7.45 2.85
C GLY A 71 0.24 6.58 1.60
N VAL A 72 -0.82 6.26 0.85
CA VAL A 72 -0.74 5.49 -0.40
C VAL A 72 -0.89 6.44 -1.59
N PRO A 73 0.08 6.54 -2.50
CA PRO A 73 -0.05 7.41 -3.67
C PRO A 73 -1.17 6.87 -4.56
N VAL A 74 -2.24 7.66 -4.74
CA VAL A 74 -3.37 7.34 -5.62
C VAL A 74 -3.51 8.41 -6.70
N GLY A 75 -4.27 8.10 -7.76
CA GLY A 75 -4.46 9.03 -8.88
C GLY A 75 -3.32 9.00 -9.90
N ARG A 76 -3.16 10.10 -10.63
CA ARG A 76 -2.21 10.22 -11.74
C ARG A 76 -0.78 10.29 -11.24
N LEU A 77 0.14 9.70 -12.02
CA LEU A 77 1.57 9.77 -11.74
C LEU A 77 2.07 11.21 -11.91
N ASP A 78 2.57 11.77 -10.82
CA ASP A 78 3.27 13.04 -10.84
C ASP A 78 4.61 12.93 -11.61
N THR A 79 5.23 14.06 -11.94
CA THR A 79 6.49 14.09 -12.70
C THR A 79 7.66 13.43 -11.95
N GLY A 80 7.72 13.58 -10.63
CA GLY A 80 8.73 12.97 -9.76
C GLY A 80 8.56 11.46 -9.64
N GLU A 81 7.34 10.96 -9.49
CA GLU A 81 7.03 9.54 -9.50
C GLU A 81 7.34 8.90 -10.85
N LYS A 82 6.98 9.55 -11.97
CA LYS A 82 7.36 9.09 -13.31
C LYS A 82 8.88 8.96 -13.45
N ALA A 83 9.63 9.93 -12.95
CA ALA A 83 11.10 9.89 -12.98
C ALA A 83 11.63 8.71 -12.15
N ARG A 84 11.16 8.56 -10.90
CA ARG A 84 11.52 7.43 -10.02
C ARG A 84 11.22 6.07 -10.65
N LEU A 85 10.06 5.90 -11.27
CA LEU A 85 9.66 4.66 -11.94
C LEU A 85 10.51 4.35 -13.19
N ARG A 86 10.94 5.38 -13.91
CA ARG A 86 11.84 5.23 -15.07
C ARG A 86 13.24 4.77 -14.63
N SER A 87 13.77 5.35 -13.56
CA SER A 87 15.09 5.01 -13.03
C SER A 87 15.10 3.80 -12.08
N LEU A 88 13.93 3.27 -11.68
CA LEU A 88 13.80 2.20 -10.69
C LEU A 88 14.73 1.00 -10.95
N GLU A 89 14.77 0.51 -12.18
CA GLU A 89 15.61 -0.64 -12.56
C GLU A 89 17.10 -0.31 -12.42
N SER A 90 17.55 0.83 -12.95
CA SER A 90 18.95 1.24 -12.87
C SER A 90 19.40 1.55 -11.45
N GLU A 91 18.56 2.18 -10.63
CA GLU A 91 18.88 2.47 -9.23
C GLU A 91 18.98 1.18 -8.40
N MET A 92 18.03 0.26 -8.57
CA MET A 92 18.11 -1.04 -7.89
C MET A 92 19.34 -1.85 -8.32
N SER A 93 19.71 -1.83 -9.60
CA SER A 93 20.89 -2.52 -10.13
C SER A 93 22.22 -1.98 -9.60
N LYS A 94 22.29 -0.76 -9.05
CA LYS A 94 23.50 -0.27 -8.36
C LYS A 94 23.80 -1.05 -7.09
N ARG A 95 22.76 -1.60 -6.46
CA ARG A 95 22.82 -2.28 -5.17
C ARG A 95 22.70 -3.80 -5.29
N VAL A 96 21.88 -4.28 -6.23
CA VAL A 96 21.65 -5.72 -6.47
C VAL A 96 22.43 -6.17 -7.70
N ILE A 97 23.66 -6.66 -7.48
CA ILE A 97 24.56 -7.07 -8.57
C ILE A 97 24.29 -8.51 -9.01
N GLY A 98 24.26 -8.73 -10.34
CA GLY A 98 24.16 -10.07 -10.94
C GLY A 98 22.75 -10.69 -10.95
N GLN A 99 21.73 -9.94 -10.51
CA GLN A 99 20.33 -10.40 -10.47
C GLN A 99 19.42 -9.63 -11.44
N ASP A 100 19.92 -9.28 -12.63
CA ASP A 100 19.26 -8.39 -13.60
C ASP A 100 17.83 -8.83 -13.95
N ARG A 101 17.61 -10.14 -14.09
CA ARG A 101 16.28 -10.70 -14.37
C ARG A 101 15.29 -10.41 -13.25
N ALA A 102 15.71 -10.55 -11.99
CA ALA A 102 14.85 -10.32 -10.84
C ALA A 102 14.53 -8.82 -10.70
N VAL A 103 15.55 -7.96 -10.82
CA VAL A 103 15.40 -6.49 -10.76
C VAL A 103 14.46 -6.00 -11.87
N ARG A 104 14.67 -6.44 -13.11
CA ARG A 104 13.79 -6.09 -14.25
C ARG A 104 12.35 -6.54 -14.04
N SER A 105 12.16 -7.75 -13.51
CA SER A 105 10.82 -8.30 -13.22
C SER A 105 10.08 -7.44 -12.20
N VAL A 106 10.77 -7.06 -11.11
CA VAL A 106 10.23 -6.18 -10.07
C VAL A 106 9.89 -4.81 -10.64
N ALA A 107 10.86 -4.14 -11.27
CA ALA A 107 10.64 -2.81 -11.82
C ALA A 107 9.49 -2.77 -12.84
N LYS A 108 9.38 -3.80 -13.70
CA LYS A 108 8.27 -3.93 -14.66
C LYS A 108 6.91 -4.07 -13.97
N SER A 109 6.81 -4.89 -12.92
CA SER A 109 5.55 -5.07 -12.19
C SER A 109 5.11 -3.81 -11.44
N ILE A 110 6.03 -3.11 -10.77
CA ILE A 110 5.72 -1.83 -10.10
C ILE A 110 5.26 -0.78 -11.12
N ARG A 111 5.94 -0.65 -12.27
CA ARG A 111 5.52 0.26 -13.35
C ARG A 111 4.11 -0.05 -13.86
N ARG A 112 3.78 -1.31 -14.10
CA ARG A 112 2.43 -1.71 -14.56
C ARG A 112 1.36 -1.40 -13.53
N ALA A 113 1.64 -1.71 -12.27
CA ALA A 113 0.75 -1.43 -11.15
C ALA A 113 0.42 0.06 -11.03
N ARG A 114 1.44 0.92 -11.15
CA ARG A 114 1.30 2.39 -11.09
C ARG A 114 0.68 3.02 -12.33
N ALA A 115 0.79 2.36 -13.49
CA ALA A 115 0.08 2.76 -14.70
C ALA A 115 -1.42 2.39 -14.70
N GLY A 116 -1.96 1.82 -13.61
CA GLY A 116 -3.36 1.41 -13.52
C GLY A 116 -3.69 0.14 -14.32
N LEU A 117 -2.68 -0.62 -14.77
CA LEU A 117 -2.84 -1.82 -15.59
C LEU A 117 -3.00 -3.10 -14.74
N ARG A 118 -3.59 -2.99 -13.53
CA ARG A 118 -3.76 -4.11 -12.60
C ARG A 118 -5.14 -4.14 -11.97
N ASP A 119 -5.49 -5.29 -11.41
CA ASP A 119 -6.60 -5.42 -10.48
C ASP A 119 -6.32 -4.60 -9.21
N GLY A 120 -7.28 -3.75 -8.85
CA GLY A 120 -7.19 -2.89 -7.68
C GLY A 120 -7.30 -3.63 -6.35
N ARG A 121 -7.86 -4.84 -6.32
CA ARG A 121 -8.05 -5.59 -5.07
C ARG A 121 -6.78 -6.27 -4.59
N ARG A 122 -5.89 -6.67 -5.49
CA ARG A 122 -4.69 -7.44 -5.16
C ARG A 122 -3.49 -6.56 -4.72
N PRO A 123 -2.50 -7.16 -4.04
CA PRO A 123 -1.22 -6.51 -3.77
C PRO A 123 -0.60 -5.93 -5.04
N VAL A 124 0.23 -4.89 -4.87
CA VAL A 124 0.88 -4.18 -5.99
C VAL A 124 1.64 -5.14 -6.89
N ALA A 125 2.38 -6.04 -6.28
CA ALA A 125 3.02 -7.17 -6.92
C ALA A 125 3.32 -8.21 -5.84
N SER A 126 3.21 -9.48 -6.21
CA SER A 126 3.61 -10.61 -5.37
C SER A 126 4.75 -11.35 -6.07
N PHE A 127 5.83 -11.62 -5.34
CA PHE A 127 7.01 -12.31 -5.85
C PHE A 127 7.41 -13.45 -4.94
N LEU A 128 7.90 -14.54 -5.54
CA LEU A 128 8.60 -15.61 -4.85
C LEU A 128 10.04 -15.63 -5.36
N PHE A 129 11.00 -15.37 -4.47
CA PHE A 129 12.42 -15.42 -4.80
C PHE A 129 13.05 -16.73 -4.33
N CYS A 130 13.46 -17.56 -5.28
CA CYS A 130 14.13 -18.82 -5.02
C CYS A 130 15.62 -18.72 -5.33
N GLY A 131 16.46 -19.36 -4.52
CA GLY A 131 17.91 -19.41 -4.70
C GLY A 131 18.64 -19.72 -3.40
N PRO A 132 19.96 -19.97 -3.44
CA PRO A 132 20.79 -20.17 -2.26
C PRO A 132 20.76 -18.98 -1.29
N THR A 133 21.27 -19.18 -0.08
CA THR A 133 21.50 -18.07 0.86
C THR A 133 22.55 -17.11 0.31
N GLY A 134 22.43 -15.83 0.65
CA GLY A 134 23.42 -14.80 0.28
C GLY A 134 23.37 -14.30 -1.18
N VAL A 135 22.51 -14.81 -2.05
CA VAL A 135 22.45 -14.39 -3.47
C VAL A 135 21.72 -13.06 -3.72
N GLY A 136 21.25 -12.38 -2.67
CA GLY A 136 20.60 -11.06 -2.77
C GLY A 136 19.06 -11.06 -2.77
N LYS A 137 18.41 -12.15 -2.33
CA LYS A 137 16.93 -12.24 -2.21
C LYS A 137 16.36 -11.12 -1.32
N THR A 138 16.82 -11.07 -0.07
CA THR A 138 16.48 -10.04 0.92
C THR A 138 16.94 -8.65 0.48
N GLU A 139 18.12 -8.58 -0.16
CA GLU A 139 18.72 -7.32 -0.62
C GLU A 139 17.88 -6.66 -1.72
N LEU A 140 17.24 -7.44 -2.58
CA LEU A 140 16.34 -6.92 -3.60
C LEU A 140 15.11 -6.23 -3.00
N CYS A 141 14.53 -6.79 -1.93
CA CYS A 141 13.42 -6.16 -1.22
C CYS A 141 13.85 -4.86 -0.54
N LYS A 142 15.03 -4.84 0.09
CA LYS A 142 15.61 -3.64 0.70
C LYS A 142 15.87 -2.54 -0.32
N ALA A 143 16.46 -2.90 -1.47
CA ALA A 143 16.70 -1.97 -2.56
C ALA A 143 15.39 -1.39 -3.12
N LEU A 144 14.34 -2.20 -3.27
CA LEU A 144 13.01 -1.73 -3.70
C LEU A 144 12.41 -0.76 -2.68
N ALA A 145 12.47 -1.11 -1.39
CA ALA A 145 11.93 -0.28 -0.32
C ALA A 145 12.59 1.11 -0.31
N ASP A 146 13.92 1.15 -0.40
CA ASP A 146 14.71 2.37 -0.42
C ASP A 146 14.50 3.20 -1.70
N THR A 147 14.46 2.55 -2.87
CA THR A 147 14.38 3.25 -4.16
C THR A 147 13.00 3.85 -4.43
N TYR A 148 11.91 3.21 -3.96
CA TYR A 148 10.55 3.59 -4.35
C TYR A 148 9.58 3.83 -3.19
N TYR A 149 9.66 3.04 -2.12
CA TYR A 149 8.71 3.14 -1.00
C TYR A 149 9.17 4.07 0.13
N GLY A 150 10.35 4.67 0.01
CA GLY A 150 10.84 5.71 0.91
C GLY A 150 12.19 5.37 1.52
N ARG A 151 12.22 4.44 2.48
CA ARG A 151 13.46 4.04 3.17
C ARG A 151 13.46 2.54 3.40
N GLU A 152 14.65 1.93 3.42
CA GLU A 152 14.81 0.50 3.75
C GLU A 152 14.09 0.11 5.06
N LYS A 153 14.18 0.95 6.09
CA LYS A 153 13.55 0.71 7.41
C LYS A 153 12.02 0.75 7.41
N ASP A 154 11.41 1.21 6.32
CA ASP A 154 9.95 1.25 6.16
C ASP A 154 9.42 -0.06 5.55
N MET A 155 10.31 -1.00 5.19
CA MET A 155 9.96 -2.38 4.87
C MET A 155 9.44 -3.13 6.10
N ILE A 156 8.33 -3.84 5.92
CA ILE A 156 7.79 -4.76 6.91
C ILE A 156 8.48 -6.11 6.70
N ARG A 157 9.35 -6.50 7.61
CA ARG A 157 10.05 -7.79 7.56
C ARG A 157 9.46 -8.73 8.59
N ILE A 158 9.07 -9.92 8.15
CA ILE A 158 8.61 -11.00 9.03
C ILE A 158 9.47 -12.22 8.76
N ASP A 159 10.10 -12.73 9.82
CA ASP A 159 10.90 -13.94 9.78
C ASP A 159 9.98 -15.16 9.92
N MET A 160 9.85 -15.96 8.86
CA MET A 160 8.98 -17.14 8.85
C MET A 160 9.51 -18.29 9.70
N SER A 161 10.76 -18.24 10.15
CA SER A 161 11.30 -19.18 11.14
C SER A 161 10.66 -19.02 12.52
N GLU A 162 10.04 -17.88 12.84
CA GLU A 162 9.22 -17.72 14.05
C GLU A 162 7.83 -18.40 13.94
N TYR A 163 7.48 -18.83 12.72
CA TYR A 163 6.15 -19.35 12.37
C TYR A 163 6.15 -20.84 12.01
N MET A 164 7.14 -21.60 12.49
CA MET A 164 7.27 -23.06 12.23
C MET A 164 6.15 -23.89 12.87
N GLU A 165 5.56 -23.40 13.96
CA GLU A 165 4.57 -24.14 14.74
C GLU A 165 3.15 -23.68 14.42
N ARG A 166 2.19 -24.60 14.45
CA ARG A 166 0.80 -24.29 14.09
C ARG A 166 0.20 -23.13 14.89
N HIS A 167 0.49 -23.07 16.19
CA HIS A 167 -0.10 -22.07 17.07
C HIS A 167 0.54 -20.69 16.97
N THR A 168 1.71 -20.56 16.34
CA THR A 168 2.34 -19.24 16.12
C THR A 168 1.76 -18.53 14.90
N THR A 169 1.05 -19.24 14.01
CA THR A 169 0.34 -18.66 12.86
C THR A 169 -0.65 -17.55 13.24
N SER A 170 -1.32 -17.70 14.39
CA SER A 170 -2.24 -16.67 14.89
C SER A 170 -1.53 -15.36 15.22
N ARG A 171 -0.22 -15.34 15.47
CA ARG A 171 0.52 -14.09 15.72
C ARG A 171 0.62 -13.21 14.46
N LEU A 172 0.49 -13.76 13.25
CA LEU A 172 0.47 -12.96 12.01
C LEU A 172 -0.78 -12.09 11.93
N VAL A 173 -1.93 -12.66 12.28
CA VAL A 173 -3.28 -12.08 12.11
C VAL A 173 -3.86 -11.51 13.41
N GLY A 174 -3.36 -11.95 14.55
CA GLY A 174 -3.87 -11.67 15.88
C GLY A 174 -4.54 -12.89 16.51
N SER A 175 -4.42 -13.01 17.84
CA SER A 175 -5.13 -14.05 18.59
C SER A 175 -6.65 -13.86 18.47
N PRO A 176 -7.46 -14.93 18.59
CA PRO A 176 -8.93 -14.82 18.68
C PRO A 176 -9.39 -14.21 20.03
N PRO A 177 -10.65 -13.73 20.13
CA PRO A 177 -11.20 -13.23 21.39
C PRO A 177 -11.10 -14.27 22.50
N GLY A 178 -10.61 -13.86 23.67
CA GLY A 178 -10.46 -14.72 24.85
C GLY A 178 -9.08 -15.39 25.01
N TYR A 179 -8.14 -15.14 24.10
CA TYR A 179 -6.74 -15.60 24.21
C TYR A 179 -5.79 -14.46 24.62
N VAL A 180 -4.68 -14.81 25.26
CA VAL A 180 -3.61 -13.85 25.57
C VAL A 180 -3.07 -13.22 24.27
N GLY A 181 -2.87 -11.90 24.27
CA GLY A 181 -2.43 -11.15 23.08
C GLY A 181 -3.55 -10.78 22.10
N TYR A 182 -4.83 -11.04 22.42
CA TYR A 182 -5.97 -10.60 21.60
C TYR A 182 -5.92 -9.09 21.32
N ASP A 183 -5.58 -8.29 22.33
CA ASP A 183 -5.59 -6.84 22.21
C ASP A 183 -4.42 -6.29 21.39
N GLU A 184 -3.32 -7.04 21.23
CA GLU A 184 -2.09 -6.62 20.56
C GLU A 184 -2.20 -6.60 19.03
N GLY A 185 -3.22 -7.27 18.47
CA GLY A 185 -3.41 -7.41 17.02
C GLY A 185 -2.40 -8.39 16.39
N GLY A 186 -2.45 -8.51 15.06
CA GLY A 186 -1.50 -9.34 14.31
C GLY A 186 -0.25 -8.59 13.92
N GLN A 187 0.91 -9.25 13.95
CA GLN A 187 2.16 -8.64 13.53
C GLN A 187 2.11 -8.14 12.09
N LEU A 188 1.50 -8.90 11.18
CA LEU A 188 1.36 -8.50 9.77
C LEU A 188 0.24 -7.49 9.60
N THR A 189 -0.94 -7.77 10.16
CA THR A 189 -2.13 -6.92 9.98
C THR A 189 -1.91 -5.52 10.54
N GLU A 190 -1.35 -5.37 11.73
CA GLU A 190 -1.08 -4.06 12.33
C GLU A 190 0.06 -3.32 11.64
N ALA A 191 1.11 -4.03 11.20
CA ALA A 191 2.21 -3.41 10.48
C ALA A 191 1.73 -2.81 9.14
N VAL A 192 0.91 -3.55 8.39
CA VAL A 192 0.33 -3.08 7.12
C VAL A 192 -0.70 -1.98 7.36
N ARG A 193 -1.54 -2.08 8.40
CA ARG A 193 -2.51 -1.03 8.78
C ARG A 193 -1.81 0.31 9.05
N ARG A 194 -0.65 0.28 9.73
CA ARG A 194 0.17 1.48 10.01
C ARG A 194 0.96 1.98 8.80
N LYS A 195 1.37 1.10 7.89
CA LYS A 195 2.16 1.42 6.70
C LYS A 195 1.63 0.69 5.46
N PRO A 196 0.49 1.13 4.89
CA PRO A 196 -0.17 0.44 3.79
C PRO A 196 0.61 0.50 2.47
N HIS A 197 1.44 1.54 2.28
CA HIS A 197 2.34 1.67 1.14
C HIS A 197 3.76 1.20 1.49
N SER A 198 3.96 -0.11 1.54
CA SER A 198 5.23 -0.72 1.99
C SER A 198 5.60 -1.96 1.19
N VAL A 199 6.85 -2.39 1.36
CA VAL A 199 7.31 -3.72 0.95
C VAL A 199 7.12 -4.66 2.14
N VAL A 200 6.42 -5.77 1.93
CA VAL A 200 6.32 -6.86 2.91
C VAL A 200 7.28 -7.98 2.48
N LEU A 201 8.28 -8.25 3.30
CA LEU A 201 9.23 -9.35 3.13
C LEU A 201 8.89 -10.47 4.12
N LEU A 202 8.53 -11.63 3.57
CA LEU A 202 8.39 -12.89 4.29
C LEU A 202 9.68 -13.69 4.07
N ASP A 203 10.60 -13.58 5.02
CA ASP A 203 11.93 -14.20 4.91
C ASP A 203 11.87 -15.67 5.33
N GLU A 204 12.70 -16.52 4.72
CA GLU A 204 12.75 -17.98 5.01
C GLU A 204 11.38 -18.69 4.93
N LEU A 205 10.56 -18.35 3.93
CA LEU A 205 9.20 -18.88 3.77
C LEU A 205 9.11 -20.41 3.83
N GLU A 206 10.15 -21.13 3.39
CA GLU A 206 10.22 -22.59 3.48
C GLU A 206 10.20 -23.16 4.91
N LYS A 207 10.41 -22.32 5.92
CA LYS A 207 10.40 -22.70 7.35
C LYS A 207 9.02 -22.55 7.98
N ALA A 208 8.13 -21.74 7.41
CA ALA A 208 6.80 -21.52 7.96
C ALA A 208 5.96 -22.80 7.99
N HIS A 209 5.08 -22.89 8.99
CA HIS A 209 4.03 -23.89 9.04
C HIS A 209 3.11 -23.77 7.81
N PRO A 210 2.62 -24.88 7.22
CA PRO A 210 1.72 -24.84 6.05
C PRO A 210 0.47 -23.96 6.22
N ASP A 211 -0.08 -23.86 7.44
CA ASP A 211 -1.24 -22.98 7.72
C ASP A 211 -0.94 -21.49 7.44
N VAL A 212 0.32 -21.05 7.51
CA VAL A 212 0.72 -19.70 7.10
C VAL A 212 0.47 -19.51 5.61
N LEU A 213 0.74 -20.53 4.78
CA LEU A 213 0.56 -20.44 3.33
C LEU A 213 -0.91 -20.18 2.96
N ASN A 214 -1.86 -20.74 3.72
CA ASN A 214 -3.28 -20.47 3.52
C ASN A 214 -3.63 -18.99 3.73
N ILE A 215 -3.06 -18.38 4.78
CA ILE A 215 -3.19 -16.94 5.03
C ILE A 215 -2.60 -16.14 3.86
N LEU A 216 -1.41 -16.53 3.39
CA LEU A 216 -0.75 -15.84 2.27
C LEU A 216 -1.51 -15.97 0.96
N LEU A 217 -2.17 -17.10 0.70
CA LEU A 217 -3.02 -17.29 -0.48
C LEU A 217 -4.17 -16.28 -0.49
N GLN A 218 -4.86 -16.10 0.64
CA GLN A 218 -5.92 -15.10 0.78
C GLN A 218 -5.40 -13.69 0.45
N ILE A 219 -4.23 -13.31 1.01
CA ILE A 219 -3.60 -12.02 0.72
C ILE A 219 -3.28 -11.87 -0.77
N MET A 220 -2.78 -12.92 -1.43
CA MET A 220 -2.41 -12.85 -2.85
C MET A 220 -3.63 -12.79 -3.77
N ASP A 221 -4.74 -13.44 -3.41
CA ASP A 221 -5.95 -13.50 -4.22
C ASP A 221 -6.85 -12.28 -4.06
N GLU A 222 -7.05 -11.82 -2.82
CA GLU A 222 -8.01 -10.79 -2.47
C GLU A 222 -7.36 -9.47 -2.03
N GLY A 223 -6.08 -9.48 -1.64
CA GLY A 223 -5.38 -8.32 -1.07
C GLY A 223 -5.95 -7.83 0.26
N GLN A 224 -6.78 -8.66 0.90
CA GLN A 224 -7.39 -8.42 2.20
C GLN A 224 -7.03 -9.54 3.16
N LEU A 225 -6.98 -9.21 4.44
CA LEU A 225 -6.76 -10.16 5.50
C LEU A 225 -7.54 -9.69 6.72
N THR A 226 -8.42 -10.54 7.22
CA THR A 226 -9.18 -10.26 8.42
C THR A 226 -8.35 -10.57 9.66
N ASP A 227 -8.22 -9.61 10.56
CA ASP A 227 -7.51 -9.81 11.82
C ASP A 227 -8.33 -10.62 12.84
N GLY A 228 -7.70 -11.00 13.95
CA GLY A 228 -8.37 -11.74 15.04
C GLY A 228 -9.58 -11.01 15.67
N LYS A 229 -9.74 -9.72 15.41
CA LYS A 229 -10.87 -8.88 15.87
C LYS A 229 -11.96 -8.72 14.80
N GLY A 230 -11.82 -9.37 13.64
CA GLY A 230 -12.79 -9.30 12.54
C GLY A 230 -12.68 -8.04 11.68
N ARG A 231 -11.54 -7.33 11.73
CA ARG A 231 -11.31 -6.10 10.96
C ARG A 231 -10.49 -6.34 9.69
#